data_AF-A0A942M0S2-F1
#
_entry.id   AF-A0A942M0S2-F1
#
_cell.length_a   1.000
_cell.length_b   1.000
_cell.length_c   1.000
_cell.angle_alpha   90.00
_cell.angle_beta   90.00
_cell.angle_gamma   90.00
#
_symmetry.space_group_name_H-M   'P 1'
#
loop_
_entity.id
_entity.type
_entity.pdbx_description
1 polymer ?
#
loop_
_entity_poly.entity_id
_entity_poly.type
_entity_poly.pdbx_seq_one_letter_code
_entity_poly.pdbx_strand_id
1 'polypeptide(L)'
;MIEIAGVHSQLNEFNEAESYFLRALKITENFSENEPSYIAFVMIKIAQFYSKFNKYMEAEMLLIRTVDILQKIYEPNDYKLGTTLCELAAVKCNLSKYIEAELLYEKSLKIFGVTQKTLKDSFRPGQVISYIKNYRDMLKKTGKNKKAEKMQRVLAKLYQNYIQY
;
A
#
# COMPACT_ATOMS: atom_id res chain seq x y z
N MET A 1 19.04 -0.06 10.63
CA MET A 1 18.31 1.20 10.88
C MET A 1 16.81 1.06 10.65
N ILE A 2 16.36 0.58 9.48
CA ILE A 2 14.93 0.35 9.21
C ILE A 2 14.30 -0.66 10.18
N GLU A 3 15.02 -1.74 10.50
CA GLU A 3 14.54 -2.75 11.47
C GLU A 3 14.39 -2.16 12.88
N ILE A 4 15.40 -1.41 13.34
CA ILE A 4 15.37 -0.70 14.63
C ILE A 4 14.20 0.30 14.66
N ALA A 5 14.03 1.09 13.61
CA ALA A 5 12.89 2.01 13.47
C ALA A 5 11.54 1.26 13.51
N GLY A 6 11.48 0.08 12.91
CA GLY A 6 10.32 -0.81 12.97
C GLY A 6 10.01 -1.29 14.38
N VAL A 7 11.02 -1.63 15.17
CA VAL A 7 10.86 -2.02 16.59
C VAL A 7 10.35 -0.85 17.42
N HIS A 8 10.99 0.33 17.35
CA HIS A 8 10.52 1.54 18.06
C HIS A 8 9.09 1.92 17.64
N SER A 9 8.77 1.79 16.35
CA SER A 9 7.41 2.00 15.85
C SER A 9 6.42 1.04 16.54
N GLN A 10 6.75 -0.24 16.69
CA GLN A 10 5.90 -1.22 17.40
C GLN A 10 5.74 -0.88 18.88
N LEU A 11 6.77 -0.33 19.52
CA LEU A 11 6.75 0.15 20.91
C LEU A 11 6.01 1.49 21.11
N ASN A 12 5.47 2.07 20.04
CA ASN A 12 4.83 3.40 20.02
C ASN A 12 5.76 4.56 20.40
N GLU A 13 7.06 4.37 20.20
CA GLU A 13 8.11 5.37 20.40
C GLU A 13 8.30 6.17 19.10
N PHE A 14 7.41 7.16 18.90
CA PHE A 14 7.32 7.88 17.64
C PHE A 14 8.61 8.62 17.28
N ASN A 15 9.18 9.39 18.21
CA ASN A 15 10.31 10.27 17.93
C ASN A 15 11.57 9.47 17.57
N GLU A 16 11.81 8.38 18.30
CA GLU A 16 12.92 7.46 18.08
C GLU A 16 12.78 6.78 16.72
N ALA A 17 11.59 6.21 16.44
CA ALA A 17 11.31 5.57 15.16
C ALA A 17 11.48 6.56 13.98
N GLU A 18 10.92 7.77 14.09
CA GLU A 18 11.02 8.81 13.08
C GLU A 18 12.47 9.21 12.83
N SER A 19 13.26 9.41 13.90
CA SER A 19 14.68 9.72 13.79
C SER A 19 15.46 8.64 13.04
N TYR A 20 15.24 7.36 13.38
CA TYR A 20 15.90 6.26 12.68
C TYR A 20 15.45 6.13 11.22
N PHE A 21 14.17 6.35 10.93
CA PHE A 21 13.63 6.33 9.58
C PHE A 21 14.20 7.46 8.71
N LEU A 22 14.25 8.69 9.20
CA LEU A 22 14.81 9.84 8.49
C LEU A 22 16.32 9.70 8.28
N ARG A 23 17.04 9.17 9.26
CA ARG A 23 18.47 8.84 9.11
C ARG A 23 18.70 7.77 8.06
N ALA A 24 17.87 6.72 8.04
CA ALA A 24 17.93 5.69 7.01
C ALA A 24 17.71 6.30 5.63
N LEU A 25 16.65 7.11 5.44
CA LEU A 25 16.38 7.76 4.16
C LEU A 25 17.53 8.65 3.71
N LYS A 26 18.06 9.52 4.58
CA LYS A 26 19.18 10.41 4.26
C LYS A 26 20.44 9.63 3.82
N ILE A 27 20.75 8.54 4.51
CA ILE A 27 21.84 7.65 4.13
C ILE A 27 21.53 7.01 2.78
N THR A 28 20.32 6.51 2.58
CA THR A 28 19.95 5.88 1.30
C THR A 28 19.91 6.88 0.13
N GLU A 29 19.66 8.16 0.35
CA GLU A 29 19.71 9.16 -0.71
C GLU A 29 21.14 9.61 -1.05
N ASN A 30 22.06 9.58 -0.10
CA ASN A 30 23.41 10.11 -0.26
C ASN A 30 24.43 9.13 -0.86
N PHE A 31 24.08 7.84 -0.98
CA PHE A 31 24.99 6.83 -1.54
C PHE A 31 24.68 6.62 -3.03
N SER A 32 25.67 6.90 -3.88
CA SER A 32 25.55 6.91 -5.35
C SER A 32 25.28 5.55 -5.98
N GLU A 33 25.56 4.46 -5.27
CA GLU A 33 25.31 3.08 -5.73
C GLU A 33 23.92 2.56 -5.35
N ASN A 34 23.11 3.37 -4.67
CA ASN A 34 21.81 2.86 -4.22
C ASN A 34 20.86 2.63 -5.38
N GLU A 35 20.38 1.39 -5.45
CA GLU A 35 19.35 1.02 -6.40
C GLU A 35 18.06 1.80 -6.09
N PRO A 36 17.38 2.39 -7.10
CA PRO A 36 16.11 3.06 -6.90
C PRO A 36 15.05 2.16 -6.25
N SER A 37 15.17 0.84 -6.43
CA SER A 37 14.36 -0.19 -5.78
C SER A 37 14.46 -0.13 -4.25
N TYR A 38 15.66 0.11 -3.71
CA TYR A 38 15.92 0.17 -2.27
C TYR A 38 15.43 1.50 -1.69
N ILE A 39 15.66 2.62 -2.37
CA ILE A 39 15.10 3.93 -1.98
C ILE A 39 13.56 3.84 -1.85
N ALA A 40 12.89 3.27 -2.86
CA ALA A 40 11.45 3.05 -2.83
C ALA A 40 11.01 2.19 -1.64
N PHE A 41 11.73 1.11 -1.35
CA PHE A 41 11.45 0.26 -0.20
C PHE A 41 11.54 1.04 1.13
N VAL A 42 12.58 1.84 1.34
CA VAL A 42 12.73 2.67 2.54
C VAL A 42 11.55 3.63 2.66
N MET A 43 11.21 4.34 1.58
CA MET A 43 10.12 5.32 1.59
C MET A 43 8.75 4.71 1.92
N ILE A 44 8.45 3.51 1.41
CA ILE A 44 7.24 2.75 1.78
C ILE A 44 7.19 2.50 3.29
N LYS A 45 8.31 2.08 3.90
CA LYS A 45 8.35 1.82 5.35
C LYS A 45 8.09 3.07 6.18
N ILE A 46 8.62 4.20 5.75
CA ILE A 46 8.39 5.49 6.41
C ILE A 46 6.93 5.93 6.24
N ALA A 47 6.34 5.73 5.06
CA ALA A 47 4.92 6.05 4.83
C ALA A 47 3.97 5.18 5.66
N GLN A 48 4.27 3.88 5.80
CA GLN A 48 3.54 2.96 6.69
C GLN A 48 3.65 3.41 8.15
N PHE A 49 4.84 3.82 8.58
CA PHE A 49 5.07 4.39 9.91
C PHE A 49 4.22 5.65 10.13
N TYR A 50 4.29 6.63 9.23
CA TYR A 50 3.48 7.85 9.34
C TYR A 50 1.98 7.55 9.36
N SER A 51 1.52 6.62 8.51
CA SER A 51 0.12 6.20 8.50
C SER A 51 -0.32 5.59 9.84
N LYS A 52 0.55 4.83 10.52
CA LYS A 52 0.27 4.25 11.85
C LYS A 52 -0.01 5.34 12.89
N PHE A 53 0.66 6.49 12.78
CA PHE A 53 0.51 7.63 13.69
C PHE A 53 -0.40 8.73 13.12
N ASN A 54 -1.27 8.40 12.17
CA ASN A 54 -2.24 9.30 11.54
C ASN A 54 -1.63 10.52 10.81
N LYS A 55 -0.34 10.44 10.46
CA LYS A 55 0.41 11.45 9.68
C LYS A 55 0.22 11.22 8.18
N TYR A 56 -1.03 11.33 7.73
CA TYR A 56 -1.42 10.91 6.39
C TYR A 56 -0.89 11.81 5.28
N MET A 57 -0.64 13.09 5.54
CA MET A 57 -0.08 14.01 4.53
C MET A 57 1.37 13.66 4.23
N GLU A 58 2.16 13.36 5.26
CA GLU A 58 3.56 12.93 5.16
C GLU A 58 3.66 11.57 4.46
N ALA A 59 2.77 10.64 4.79
CA ALA A 59 2.66 9.36 4.10
C ALA A 59 2.30 9.52 2.61
N GLU A 60 1.37 10.42 2.28
CA GLU A 60 0.94 10.69 0.90
C GLU A 60 2.11 11.18 0.05
N MET A 61 2.89 12.16 0.54
CA MET A 61 4.05 12.70 -0.18
C MET A 61 5.09 11.61 -0.50
N LEU A 62 5.40 10.76 0.48
CA LEU A 62 6.35 9.67 0.30
C LEU A 62 5.85 8.63 -0.71
N LEU A 63 4.57 8.24 -0.61
CA LEU A 63 3.99 7.24 -1.49
C LEU A 63 3.88 7.72 -2.95
N ILE A 64 3.58 9.01 -3.19
CA ILE A 64 3.58 9.58 -4.56
C ILE A 64 4.97 9.47 -5.17
N ARG A 65 6.01 9.95 -4.48
CA ARG A 65 7.39 9.87 -4.98
C ARG A 65 7.85 8.41 -5.13
N THR A 66 7.37 7.50 -4.29
CA THR A 66 7.67 6.06 -4.43
C THR A 66 7.03 5.47 -5.68
N VAL A 67 5.76 5.79 -5.97
CA VAL A 67 5.09 5.38 -7.21
C VAL A 67 5.87 5.85 -8.44
N ASP A 68 6.33 7.11 -8.46
CA ASP A 68 7.12 7.65 -9.57
C ASP A 68 8.46 6.92 -9.77
N ILE A 69 9.12 6.49 -8.70
CA ILE A 69 10.35 5.69 -8.77
C ILE A 69 10.02 4.31 -9.33
N LEU A 70 9.04 3.62 -8.74
CA LEU A 70 8.67 2.26 -9.12
C LEU A 70 8.22 2.17 -10.59
N GLN A 71 7.50 3.17 -11.09
CA GLN A 71 7.08 3.23 -12.50
C GLN A 71 8.24 3.32 -13.50
N LYS A 72 9.41 3.84 -13.07
CA LYS A 72 10.59 3.95 -13.93
C LYS A 72 11.44 2.68 -13.96
N ILE A 73 11.38 1.87 -12.90
CA ILE A 73 12.25 0.69 -12.74
C ILE A 73 11.53 -0.64 -12.95
N TYR A 74 10.21 -0.66 -12.85
CA TYR A 74 9.41 -1.87 -12.96
C TYR A 74 8.40 -1.78 -14.09
N GLU A 75 8.07 -2.93 -14.65
CA GLU A 75 6.99 -3.08 -15.61
C GLU A 75 5.64 -2.62 -15.00
N PRO A 76 4.70 -2.08 -15.79
CA PRO A 76 3.44 -1.54 -15.28
C PRO A 76 2.55 -2.52 -14.48
N ASN A 77 2.82 -3.83 -14.59
CA ASN A 77 2.10 -4.90 -13.88
C ASN A 77 2.90 -5.48 -12.71
N ASP A 78 3.96 -4.82 -12.25
CA ASP A 78 4.75 -5.29 -11.12
C ASP A 78 3.95 -5.24 -9.82
N TYR A 79 4.06 -6.33 -9.04
CA TYR A 79 3.32 -6.50 -7.79
C TYR A 79 3.63 -5.40 -6.77
N LYS A 80 4.88 -4.91 -6.70
CA LYS A 80 5.30 -3.84 -5.77
C LYS A 80 4.65 -2.50 -6.12
N LEU A 81 4.45 -2.22 -7.41
CA LEU A 81 3.68 -1.05 -7.83
C LEU A 81 2.23 -1.17 -7.38
N GLY A 82 1.62 -2.36 -7.55
CA GLY A 82 0.27 -2.65 -7.07
C GLY A 82 0.11 -2.43 -5.56
N THR A 83 1.04 -2.92 -4.73
CA THR A 83 0.98 -2.72 -3.27
C THR A 83 1.10 -1.27 -2.87
N THR A 84 2.02 -0.53 -3.51
CA THR A 84 2.24 0.89 -3.20
C THR A 84 1.03 1.74 -3.57
N LEU A 85 0.36 1.44 -4.71
CA LEU A 85 -0.88 2.11 -5.10
C LEU A 85 -2.02 1.85 -4.10
N CYS A 86 -2.11 0.63 -3.53
CA CYS A 86 -3.06 0.31 -2.48
C CYS A 86 -2.80 1.08 -1.18
N GLU A 87 -1.54 1.23 -0.79
CA GLU A 87 -1.16 2.01 0.38
C GLU A 87 -1.51 3.49 0.17
N LEU A 88 -1.20 4.04 -1.01
CA LEU A 88 -1.57 5.41 -1.35
C LEU A 88 -3.10 5.58 -1.33
N ALA A 89 -3.85 4.62 -1.87
CA ALA A 89 -5.31 4.63 -1.83
C ALA A 89 -5.85 4.68 -0.39
N ALA A 90 -5.30 3.88 0.53
CA ALA A 90 -5.70 3.87 1.93
C ALA A 90 -5.40 5.22 2.61
N VAL A 91 -4.23 5.80 2.34
CA VAL A 91 -3.88 7.15 2.83
C VAL A 91 -4.85 8.20 2.29
N LYS A 92 -5.18 8.16 0.99
CA LYS A 92 -6.16 9.04 0.36
C LYS A 92 -7.56 8.88 0.99
N CYS A 93 -7.97 7.67 1.36
CA CYS A 93 -9.22 7.46 2.11
C CYS A 93 -9.23 8.19 3.45
N ASN A 94 -8.13 8.11 4.21
CA ASN A 94 -8.01 8.77 5.50
C ASN A 94 -8.00 10.30 5.36
N LEU A 95 -7.46 10.81 4.24
CA LEU A 95 -7.54 12.21 3.84
C LEU A 95 -8.90 12.60 3.22
N SER A 96 -9.89 11.70 3.19
CA SER A 96 -11.20 11.89 2.54
C SER A 96 -11.15 12.20 1.03
N LYS A 97 -10.03 11.91 0.36
CA LYS A 97 -9.84 12.03 -1.10
C LYS A 97 -10.37 10.79 -1.81
N TYR A 98 -11.67 10.51 -1.66
CA TYR A 98 -12.27 9.22 -2.03
C TYR A 98 -12.25 8.92 -3.54
N ILE A 99 -12.33 9.94 -4.39
CA ILE A 99 -12.30 9.77 -5.86
C ILE A 99 -10.92 9.28 -6.29
N GLU A 100 -9.87 9.93 -5.80
CA GLU A 100 -8.48 9.51 -6.07
C GLU A 100 -8.20 8.11 -5.50
N ALA A 101 -8.65 7.85 -4.28
CA ALA A 101 -8.50 6.54 -3.64
C ALA A 101 -9.15 5.41 -4.46
N GLU A 102 -10.36 5.63 -4.97
CA GLU A 102 -11.06 4.65 -5.82
C GLU A 102 -10.26 4.33 -7.09
N LEU A 103 -9.76 5.35 -7.80
CA LEU A 103 -8.94 5.14 -9.00
C LEU A 103 -7.68 4.34 -8.71
N LEU A 104 -7.03 4.61 -7.56
CA LEU A 104 -5.83 3.89 -7.14
C LEU A 104 -6.13 2.43 -6.78
N TYR A 105 -7.23 2.17 -6.06
CA TYR A 105 -7.67 0.80 -5.77
C TYR A 105 -8.04 0.03 -7.03
N GLU A 106 -8.72 0.65 -7.99
CA GLU A 106 -9.06 -0.03 -9.25
C GLU A 106 -7.80 -0.37 -10.07
N LYS A 107 -6.81 0.53 -10.10
CA LYS A 107 -5.51 0.28 -10.75
C LYS A 107 -4.73 -0.86 -10.07
N SER A 108 -4.64 -0.87 -8.74
CA SER A 108 -3.90 -1.90 -8.02
C SER A 108 -4.54 -3.28 -8.16
N LEU A 109 -5.87 -3.39 -8.11
CA LEU A 109 -6.58 -4.66 -8.30
C LEU A 109 -6.35 -5.23 -9.71
N LYS A 110 -6.28 -4.36 -10.73
CA LYS A 110 -5.92 -4.77 -12.09
C LYS A 110 -4.50 -5.36 -12.14
N ILE A 111 -3.53 -4.72 -11.48
CA ILE A 111 -2.15 -5.21 -11.38
C ILE A 111 -2.09 -6.57 -10.68
N PHE A 112 -2.82 -6.75 -9.58
CA PHE A 112 -2.91 -8.04 -8.88
C PHE A 112 -3.61 -9.14 -9.68
N GLY A 113 -4.12 -8.82 -10.87
CA GLY A 113 -4.91 -9.77 -11.68
C GLY A 113 -6.21 -10.16 -11.00
N VAL A 114 -6.65 -9.41 -9.98
CA VAL A 114 -7.91 -9.67 -9.27
C VAL A 114 -9.03 -9.16 -10.16
N THR A 115 -9.61 -10.09 -10.89
CA THR A 115 -10.79 -9.85 -11.72
C THR A 115 -11.95 -10.72 -11.22
N GLN A 116 -13.16 -10.49 -11.74
CA GLN A 116 -14.35 -11.24 -11.30
C GLN A 116 -14.26 -12.77 -11.52
N LYS A 117 -13.33 -13.23 -12.36
CA LYS A 117 -13.20 -14.61 -12.84
C LYS A 117 -11.84 -15.26 -12.55
N THR A 118 -10.80 -14.51 -12.26
CA THR A 118 -9.44 -15.05 -12.19
C THR A 118 -8.70 -14.51 -10.97
N LEU A 119 -8.06 -15.42 -10.25
CA LEU A 119 -6.97 -15.14 -9.32
C LEU A 119 -5.75 -15.81 -9.97
N LYS A 120 -4.69 -15.06 -10.27
CA LYS A 120 -3.47 -15.67 -10.80
C LYS A 120 -2.81 -16.49 -9.68
N ASP A 121 -2.23 -17.65 -9.99
CA ASP A 121 -1.64 -18.56 -8.98
C ASP A 121 -0.44 -17.94 -8.23
N SER A 122 0.18 -16.89 -8.77
CA SER A 122 1.27 -16.12 -8.13
C SER A 122 0.79 -15.12 -7.06
N PHE A 123 -0.47 -15.21 -6.63
CA PHE A 123 -1.13 -14.27 -5.75
C PHE A 123 -0.66 -14.40 -4.28
N ARG A 124 -0.27 -13.28 -3.66
CA ARG A 124 -0.01 -13.18 -2.21
C ARG A 124 -1.26 -12.69 -1.47
N PRO A 125 -2.01 -13.56 -0.80
CA PRO A 125 -3.45 -13.33 -0.61
C PRO A 125 -3.76 -12.49 0.62
N GLY A 126 -2.92 -12.59 1.66
CA GLY A 126 -3.12 -11.89 2.93
C GLY A 126 -3.24 -10.37 2.79
N GLN A 127 -2.25 -9.72 2.16
CA GLN A 127 -2.26 -8.25 2.03
C GLN A 127 -3.36 -7.76 1.07
N VAL A 128 -3.61 -8.49 -0.02
CA VAL A 128 -4.63 -8.10 -1.00
C VAL A 128 -6.04 -8.22 -0.44
N ILE A 129 -6.33 -9.21 0.41
CA ILE A 129 -7.61 -9.32 1.13
C ILE A 129 -7.85 -8.06 1.97
N SER A 130 -6.84 -7.58 2.71
CA SER A 130 -6.94 -6.36 3.50
C SER A 130 -7.20 -5.13 2.62
N TYR A 131 -6.54 -5.03 1.46
CA TYR A 131 -6.79 -3.93 0.52
C TYR A 131 -8.20 -3.95 -0.07
N ILE A 132 -8.73 -5.13 -0.43
CA ILE A 132 -10.11 -5.24 -0.94
C ILE A 132 -11.12 -4.90 0.17
N LYS A 133 -10.85 -5.25 1.43
CA LYS A 133 -11.68 -4.83 2.58
C LYS A 133 -11.69 -3.31 2.71
N ASN A 134 -10.52 -2.67 2.72
CA ASN A 134 -10.42 -1.22 2.82
C ASN A 134 -11.17 -0.52 1.68
N TYR A 135 -11.00 -1.02 0.45
CA TYR A 135 -11.72 -0.51 -0.70
C TYR A 135 -13.24 -0.68 -0.58
N ARG A 136 -13.72 -1.87 -0.20
CA ARG A 136 -15.13 -2.15 0.06
C ARG A 136 -15.70 -1.20 1.11
N ASP A 137 -14.98 -0.97 2.20
CA ASP A 137 -15.47 -0.15 3.32
C ASP A 137 -15.52 1.33 2.93
N MET A 138 -14.55 1.81 2.16
CA MET A 138 -14.60 3.12 1.51
C MET A 138 -15.82 3.25 0.57
N LEU A 139 -16.11 2.23 -0.24
CA LEU A 139 -17.26 2.23 -1.15
C LEU A 139 -18.59 2.30 -0.39
N LYS A 140 -18.71 1.59 0.75
CA LYS A 140 -19.89 1.69 1.63
C LYS A 140 -20.03 3.11 2.19
N LYS A 141 -18.93 3.67 2.71
CA LYS A 141 -18.91 5.03 3.28
C LYS A 141 -19.31 6.11 2.27
N THR A 142 -18.97 5.90 1.00
CA THR A 142 -19.31 6.83 -0.10
C THR A 142 -20.64 6.52 -0.80
N GLY A 143 -21.45 5.61 -0.25
CA GLY A 143 -22.76 5.24 -0.80
C GLY A 143 -22.73 4.42 -2.09
N LYS A 144 -21.56 3.94 -2.52
CA LYS A 144 -21.35 3.14 -3.73
C LYS A 144 -21.67 1.66 -3.49
N ASN A 145 -22.87 1.39 -2.97
CA ASN A 145 -23.30 0.07 -2.49
C ASN A 145 -23.15 -1.03 -3.55
N LYS A 146 -23.50 -0.76 -4.82
CA LYS A 146 -23.33 -1.72 -5.93
C LYS A 146 -21.87 -2.15 -6.13
N LYS A 147 -20.91 -1.23 -5.99
CA LYS A 147 -19.48 -1.57 -6.09
C LYS A 147 -19.00 -2.29 -4.82
N ALA A 148 -19.47 -1.88 -3.65
CA ALA A 148 -19.14 -2.54 -2.38
C ALA A 148 -19.58 -4.02 -2.38
N GLU A 149 -20.80 -4.31 -2.86
CA GLU A 149 -21.30 -5.68 -3.02
C GLU A 149 -20.42 -6.50 -3.97
N LYS A 150 -19.92 -5.91 -5.05
CA LYS A 150 -18.97 -6.58 -5.96
C LYS A 150 -17.69 -6.96 -5.21
N MET A 151 -17.11 -6.04 -4.44
CA MET A 151 -15.91 -6.34 -3.64
C MET A 151 -16.18 -7.39 -2.56
N GLN A 152 -17.38 -7.41 -1.98
CA GLN A 152 -17.80 -8.46 -1.04
C GLN A 152 -17.84 -9.84 -1.69
N ARG A 153 -18.35 -9.95 -2.93
CA ARG A 153 -18.33 -11.21 -3.69
C ARG A 153 -16.91 -11.68 -4.02
N VAL A 154 -16.03 -10.75 -4.37
CA VAL A 154 -14.60 -11.05 -4.61
C VAL A 154 -13.95 -11.59 -3.33
N LEU A 155 -14.18 -10.94 -2.18
CA LEU A 155 -13.70 -11.43 -0.88
C LEU A 155 -14.22 -12.83 -0.53
N ALA A 156 -15.51 -13.10 -0.77
CA ALA A 156 -16.08 -14.41 -0.49
C ALA A 156 -15.41 -15.53 -1.32
N LYS A 157 -15.19 -15.29 -2.61
CA LYS A 157 -14.46 -16.24 -3.48
C LYS A 157 -13.02 -16.44 -3.01
N LEU A 158 -12.33 -15.36 -2.61
CA LEU A 158 -10.98 -15.42 -2.07
C LEU A 158 -10.89 -16.32 -0.84
N TYR A 159 -11.84 -16.18 0.10
CA TYR A 159 -11.88 -17.01 1.30
C TYR A 159 -12.20 -18.48 1.00
N GLN A 160 -13.11 -18.75 0.06
CA GLN A 160 -13.46 -20.12 -0.33
C GLN A 160 -12.27 -20.87 -0.94
N ASN A 161 -11.48 -20.22 -1.78
CA ASN A 161 -10.28 -20.82 -2.37
C ASN A 161 -9.15 -21.03 -1.34
N TYR A 162 -9.18 -20.30 -0.22
CA TYR A 162 -8.15 -20.36 0.82
C TYR A 162 -8.38 -21.45 1.89
N ILE A 163 -9.61 -21.94 2.02
CA ILE A 163 -9.96 -22.99 2.99
C ILE A 163 -9.68 -24.40 2.41
N GLN A 164 -9.34 -24.50 1.12
CA GLN A 164 -9.10 -25.78 0.43
C GLN A 164 -7.62 -26.24 0.41
N TYR A 165 -6.73 -25.56 1.13
CA TYR A 165 -5.33 -25.95 1.34
C TYR A 165 -5.01 -26.00 2.82
#